data_AF-A0A0G0RIC3-F1
#
_entry.id   AF-A0A0G0RIC3-F1
#
_cell.length_a   1.000
_cell.length_b   1.000
_cell.length_c   1.000
_cell.angle_alpha   90.00
_cell.angle_beta   90.00
_cell.angle_gamma   90.00
#
_symmetry.space_group_name_H-M   'P 1'
#
loop_
_entity.id
_entity.type
_entity.pdbx_description
1 polymer ?
#
loop_
_entity_poly.entity_id
_entity_poly.type
_entity_poly.pdbx_seq_one_letter_code
_entity_poly.pdbx_strand_id
1 'polypeptide(L)'
;MTIPQTSAAEEMITRLGLTNIEVSYQPDRAKDSLDMDDTDRTFIADWCATHDRSVVIHGTDTMIETARVVAKRCPDKVVVLTGALQPARMRDTDAEFNLGGAVIAAQASVPGVYIVMDGKLFIWDKCKKNPTTGHFEPL
;
A
#
# COMPACT_ATOMS: atom_id res chain seq x y z
N MET A 1 7.53 -8.19 -20.44
CA MET A 1 7.84 -7.04 -19.58
C MET A 1 8.85 -7.52 -18.56
N THR A 2 10.03 -6.91 -18.46
CA THR A 2 11.08 -7.32 -17.50
C THR A 2 10.68 -6.85 -16.10
N ILE A 3 10.57 -7.78 -15.16
CA ILE A 3 10.29 -7.48 -13.75
C ILE A 3 11.48 -6.66 -13.19
N PRO A 4 11.23 -5.51 -12.54
CA PRO A 4 12.28 -4.76 -11.86
C PRO A 4 13.05 -5.63 -10.86
N GLN A 5 14.38 -5.68 -10.98
CA GLN A 5 15.23 -6.33 -9.96
C GLN A 5 15.38 -5.47 -8.70
N THR A 6 15.25 -4.14 -8.83
CA THR A 6 15.30 -3.18 -7.72
C THR A 6 13.89 -2.81 -7.26
N SER A 7 13.70 -2.72 -5.94
CA SER A 7 12.43 -2.28 -5.36
C SER A 7 12.24 -0.78 -5.54
N ALA A 8 11.16 -0.38 -6.23
CA ALA A 8 10.77 1.03 -6.30
C ALA A 8 10.53 1.62 -4.89
N ALA A 9 10.14 0.79 -3.91
CA ALA A 9 9.96 1.21 -2.53
C ALA A 9 11.29 1.63 -1.89
N GLU A 10 12.37 0.86 -2.09
CA GLU A 10 13.70 1.15 -1.55
C GLU A 10 14.27 2.44 -2.14
N GLU A 11 14.10 2.63 -3.46
CA GLU A 11 14.51 3.85 -4.14
C GLU A 11 13.78 5.08 -3.58
N MET A 12 12.46 5.00 -3.41
CA MET A 12 11.66 6.10 -2.83
C MET A 12 12.03 6.37 -1.38
N ILE A 13 12.18 5.34 -0.54
CA ILE A 13 12.58 5.47 0.88
C ILE A 13 13.93 6.17 0.99
N THR A 14 14.89 5.79 0.15
CA THR A 14 16.21 6.42 0.07
C THR A 14 16.10 7.89 -0.31
N ARG A 15 15.33 8.22 -1.35
CA ARG A 15 15.12 9.60 -1.82
C ARG A 15 14.42 10.48 -0.79
N LEU A 16 13.50 9.92 -0.01
CA LEU A 16 12.80 10.59 1.08
C LEU A 16 13.66 10.74 2.35
N GLY A 17 14.86 10.15 2.38
CA GLY A 17 15.75 10.21 3.55
C GLY A 17 15.25 9.39 4.74
N LEU A 18 14.40 8.39 4.50
CA LEU A 18 13.84 7.53 5.54
C LEU A 18 14.84 6.39 5.83
N THR A 19 15.52 6.44 6.97
CA THR A 19 16.65 5.52 7.27
C THR A 19 16.31 4.38 8.23
N ASN A 20 15.15 4.43 8.89
CA ASN A 20 14.74 3.46 9.91
C ASN A 20 13.48 2.70 9.49
N ILE A 21 13.46 2.21 8.25
CA ILE A 21 12.37 1.42 7.68
C ILE A 21 12.96 0.15 7.09
N GLU A 22 12.45 -1.00 7.54
CA GLU A 22 12.71 -2.28 6.89
C GLU A 22 11.83 -2.41 5.66
N VAL A 23 12.44 -2.74 4.52
CA VAL A 23 11.73 -2.91 3.25
C VAL A 23 11.77 -4.38 2.85
N SER A 24 10.60 -4.96 2.62
CA SER A 24 10.46 -6.27 2.01
C SER A 24 9.93 -6.11 0.59
N TYR A 25 10.61 -6.73 -0.38
CA TYR A 25 10.20 -6.73 -1.78
C TYR A 25 10.27 -8.14 -2.36
N GLN A 26 9.19 -8.54 -3.04
CA GLN A 26 9.05 -9.85 -3.69
C GLN A 26 8.76 -9.61 -5.18
N PRO A 27 9.78 -9.67 -6.07
CA PRO A 27 9.63 -9.35 -7.48
C PRO A 27 8.59 -10.20 -8.21
N ASP A 28 8.44 -11.48 -7.84
CA ASP A 28 7.44 -12.42 -8.36
C ASP A 28 5.99 -12.00 -8.05
N ARG A 29 5.82 -11.10 -7.07
CA ARG A 29 4.52 -10.53 -6.68
C ARG A 29 4.38 -9.05 -7.04
N ALA A 30 5.34 -8.48 -7.77
CA ALA A 30 5.22 -7.14 -8.36
C ALA A 30 4.30 -7.18 -9.59
N LYS A 31 3.03 -7.54 -9.37
CA LYS A 31 1.99 -7.72 -10.38
C LYS A 31 1.12 -6.46 -10.49
N ASP A 32 0.40 -6.34 -11.60
CA ASP A 32 -0.77 -5.46 -11.65
C ASP A 32 -1.81 -5.95 -10.64
N SER A 33 -2.47 -5.04 -9.92
CA SER A 33 -3.49 -5.43 -8.94
C SER A 33 -4.65 -6.22 -9.57
N LEU A 34 -4.94 -5.99 -10.85
CA LEU A 34 -5.97 -6.74 -11.57
C LEU A 34 -5.58 -8.20 -11.82
N ASP A 35 -4.28 -8.52 -11.79
CA ASP A 35 -3.75 -9.88 -11.93
C ASP A 35 -3.51 -10.57 -10.58
N MET A 36 -3.77 -9.89 -9.46
CA MET A 36 -3.56 -10.46 -8.12
C MET A 36 -4.67 -11.44 -7.73
N ASP A 37 -4.27 -12.58 -7.19
CA ASP A 37 -5.17 -13.61 -6.69
C ASP A 37 -5.24 -13.65 -5.15
N ASP A 38 -6.01 -14.59 -4.61
CA ASP A 38 -6.17 -14.76 -3.16
C ASP A 38 -4.88 -15.24 -2.48
N THR A 39 -3.99 -15.93 -3.20
CA THR A 39 -2.69 -16.37 -2.68
C THR A 39 -1.79 -15.16 -2.47
N ASP A 40 -1.80 -14.20 -3.38
CA ASP A 40 -1.09 -12.92 -3.25
C ASP A 40 -1.61 -12.11 -2.05
N ARG A 41 -2.93 -11.99 -1.91
CA ARG A 41 -3.54 -11.25 -0.79
C ARG A 41 -3.27 -11.90 0.56
N THR A 42 -3.30 -13.23 0.61
CA THR A 42 -3.00 -14.00 1.82
C THR A 42 -1.53 -13.83 2.21
N PHE A 43 -0.61 -13.87 1.25
CA PHE A 43 0.80 -13.62 1.51
C PHE A 43 1.05 -12.24 2.15
N ILE A 44 0.43 -11.19 1.60
CA ILE A 44 0.51 -9.83 2.17
C ILE A 44 -0.02 -9.80 3.61
N ALA A 45 -1.17 -10.42 3.84
CA ALA A 45 -1.80 -10.46 5.16
C ALA A 45 -0.97 -11.23 6.19
N ASP A 46 -0.37 -12.35 5.81
CA ASP A 46 0.51 -13.13 6.69
C ASP A 46 1.80 -12.38 7.01
N TRP A 47 2.38 -11.67 6.03
CA TRP A 47 3.55 -10.81 6.28
C TRP A 47 3.22 -9.65 7.21
N CYS A 48 2.05 -9.01 7.05
CA CYS A 48 1.62 -7.95 7.95
C CYS A 48 1.39 -8.47 9.38
N ALA A 49 0.94 -9.72 9.54
CA ALA A 49 0.69 -10.31 10.84
C ALA A 49 1.95 -10.50 11.70
N THR A 50 3.14 -10.53 11.08
CA THR A 50 4.42 -10.65 11.81
C THR A 50 4.96 -9.30 12.31
N HIS A 51 4.27 -8.19 12.03
CA HIS A 51 4.69 -6.84 12.40
C HIS A 51 3.57 -6.10 13.14
N ASP A 52 3.93 -5.12 13.98
CA ASP A 52 2.93 -4.31 14.67
C ASP A 52 2.35 -3.20 13.78
N ARG A 53 3.19 -2.69 12.87
CA ARG A 53 2.88 -1.58 11.97
C ARG A 53 3.47 -1.88 10.60
N SER A 54 2.65 -1.84 9.57
CA SER A 54 3.05 -2.16 8.19
C SER A 54 2.53 -1.12 7.21
N VAL A 55 3.35 -0.81 6.21
CA VAL A 55 2.94 -0.08 5.01
C VAL A 55 3.01 -1.04 3.83
N VAL A 56 1.92 -1.14 3.07
CA VAL A 56 1.82 -1.99 1.88
C VAL A 56 1.67 -1.09 0.66
N ILE A 57 2.64 -1.13 -0.24
CA ILE A 57 2.52 -0.50 -1.56
C ILE A 57 1.77 -1.47 -2.48
N HIS A 58 0.68 -1.00 -3.08
CA HIS A 58 -0.25 -1.84 -3.83
C HIS A 58 -0.84 -1.09 -5.03
N GLY A 59 -1.20 -1.82 -6.10
CA GLY A 59 -1.98 -1.27 -7.21
C GLY A 59 -3.38 -0.83 -6.76
N THR A 60 -3.92 0.24 -7.32
CA THR A 60 -5.11 0.88 -6.71
C THR A 60 -6.42 0.18 -7.00
N ASP A 61 -6.51 -0.61 -8.08
CA ASP A 61 -7.77 -1.19 -8.55
C ASP A 61 -8.35 -2.23 -7.61
N THR A 62 -7.51 -3.11 -7.05
CA THR A 62 -7.96 -4.14 -6.10
C THR A 62 -7.45 -3.94 -4.67
N MET A 63 -7.10 -2.71 -4.32
CA MET A 63 -6.49 -2.40 -3.02
C MET A 63 -7.45 -2.68 -1.85
N ILE A 64 -8.75 -2.41 -2.04
CA ILE A 64 -9.79 -2.62 -1.03
C ILE A 64 -10.00 -4.12 -0.76
N GLU A 65 -9.86 -4.96 -1.77
CA GLU A 65 -9.93 -6.42 -1.66
C GLU A 65 -8.79 -6.96 -0.81
N THR A 66 -7.58 -6.47 -1.03
CA THR A 66 -6.42 -6.82 -0.20
C THR A 66 -6.59 -6.31 1.22
N ALA A 67 -7.04 -5.06 1.41
CA ALA A 67 -7.31 -4.49 2.73
C ALA A 67 -8.31 -5.32 3.53
N ARG A 68 -9.33 -5.88 2.88
CA ARG A 68 -10.30 -6.79 3.51
C ARG A 68 -9.66 -8.06 4.07
N VAL A 69 -8.74 -8.67 3.32
CA VAL A 69 -8.03 -9.88 3.78
C VAL A 69 -7.10 -9.55 4.94
N VAL A 70 -6.35 -8.45 4.83
CA VAL A 70 -5.47 -7.94 5.88
C VAL A 70 -6.25 -7.64 7.17
N ALA A 71 -7.39 -6.96 7.08
CA ALA A 71 -8.21 -6.59 8.24
C ALA A 71 -8.72 -7.80 9.02
N LYS A 72 -9.04 -8.90 8.32
CA LYS A 72 -9.42 -10.16 8.97
C LYS A 72 -8.25 -10.83 9.69
N ARG A 73 -7.04 -10.73 9.11
CA ARG A 73 -5.85 -11.41 9.62
C ARG A 73 -5.14 -10.64 10.73
N CYS A 74 -5.23 -9.31 10.71
CA CYS A 74 -4.45 -8.39 11.54
C CYS A 74 -5.33 -7.46 12.38
N PRO A 75 -6.29 -7.95 13.19
CA PRO A 75 -7.27 -7.11 13.89
C PRO A 75 -6.63 -6.13 14.89
N ASP A 76 -5.49 -6.49 15.48
CA ASP A 76 -4.80 -5.72 16.53
C ASP A 76 -3.54 -5.01 16.01
N LYS A 77 -3.34 -4.94 14.69
CA LYS A 77 -2.16 -4.30 14.06
C LYS A 77 -2.55 -3.01 13.36
N VAL A 78 -1.56 -2.18 13.01
CA VAL A 78 -1.76 -1.03 12.13
C VAL A 78 -1.25 -1.38 10.73
N VAL A 79 -2.12 -1.41 9.74
CA VAL A 79 -1.71 -1.62 8.35
C VAL A 79 -2.22 -0.50 7.47
N VAL A 80 -1.32 0.16 6.76
CA VAL A 80 -1.66 1.22 5.82
C VAL A 80 -1.35 0.75 4.42
N LEU A 81 -2.37 0.62 3.57
CA LEU A 81 -2.19 0.37 2.16
C LEU A 81 -2.11 1.71 1.43
N THR A 82 -1.21 1.79 0.47
CA THR A 82 -0.99 2.98 -0.34
C THR A 82 -0.61 2.56 -1.75
N GLY A 83 -0.74 3.48 -2.69
CA GLY A 83 -0.37 3.26 -4.07
C GLY A 83 -0.06 4.57 -4.76
N ALA A 84 -0.18 4.55 -6.08
CA ALA A 84 -0.05 5.72 -6.91
C ALA A 84 -1.06 5.62 -8.05
N LEU A 85 -1.59 6.76 -8.48
CA LEU A 85 -2.39 6.84 -9.70
C LEU A 85 -1.49 6.79 -10.94
N GLN A 86 -0.27 7.34 -10.83
CA GLN A 86 0.74 7.26 -11.87
C GLN A 86 1.89 6.35 -11.43
N PRO A 87 2.39 5.45 -12.30
CA PRO A 87 3.49 4.55 -11.95
C PRO A 87 4.69 5.31 -11.37
N ALA A 88 5.32 4.78 -10.31
CA ALA A 88 6.40 5.44 -9.57
C ALA A 88 7.62 5.86 -10.39
N ARG A 89 7.79 5.30 -11.60
CA ARG A 89 8.90 5.62 -12.52
C ARG A 89 8.64 6.84 -13.40
N MET A 90 7.41 7.37 -13.39
CA MET A 90 7.03 8.56 -14.13
C MET A 90 7.54 9.80 -13.38
N ARG A 91 7.94 10.83 -14.13
CA ARG A 91 8.46 12.09 -13.58
C ARG A 91 7.45 12.80 -12.67
N ASP A 92 6.16 12.67 -12.99
CA ASP A 92 5.03 13.30 -12.29
C ASP A 92 4.21 12.24 -11.54
N THR A 93 4.86 11.46 -10.67
CA THR A 93 4.19 10.44 -9.84
C THR A 93 3.79 10.98 -8.47
N ASP A 94 2.63 10.53 -7.99
CA ASP A 94 2.14 10.74 -6.62
C ASP A 94 2.67 9.70 -5.61
N ALA A 95 3.47 8.73 -6.07
CA ALA A 95 3.92 7.59 -5.27
C ALA A 95 4.71 7.99 -4.02
N GLU A 96 5.65 8.93 -4.12
CA GLU A 96 6.49 9.34 -2.98
C GLU A 96 5.70 10.07 -1.91
N PHE A 97 4.77 10.94 -2.34
CA PHE A 97 3.91 11.67 -1.43
C PHE A 97 2.97 10.72 -0.68
N ASN A 98 2.33 9.80 -1.40
CA ASN A 98 1.44 8.80 -0.80
C ASN A 98 2.23 7.88 0.14
N LEU A 99 3.44 7.44 -0.24
CA LEU A 99 4.31 6.62 0.61
C LEU A 99 4.72 7.36 1.90
N GLY A 100 5.15 8.61 1.79
CA GLY A 100 5.47 9.44 2.96
C GLY A 100 4.27 9.60 3.91
N GLY A 101 3.09 9.87 3.35
CA GLY A 101 1.83 9.92 4.10
C GLY A 101 1.48 8.59 4.77
N ALA A 102 1.69 7.47 4.08
CA ALA A 102 1.42 6.13 4.61
C ALA A 102 2.35 5.78 5.77
N VAL A 103 3.63 6.13 5.67
CA VAL A 103 4.63 5.95 6.75
C VAL A 103 4.24 6.74 7.99
N ILE A 104 3.78 7.99 7.83
CA ILE A 104 3.29 8.81 8.97
C ILE A 104 2.03 8.18 9.56
N ALA A 105 1.06 7.80 8.73
CA ALA A 105 -0.19 7.19 9.18
C ALA A 105 0.05 5.88 9.93
N ALA A 106 0.98 5.04 9.47
CA ALA A 106 1.31 3.78 10.13
C ALA A 106 1.84 3.99 11.56
N GLN A 107 2.50 5.11 11.84
CA GLN A 107 3.02 5.44 13.18
C GLN A 107 2.00 6.15 14.07
N ALA A 108 1.15 7.01 13.48
CA ALA A 108 0.22 7.85 14.23
C ALA A 108 -1.13 7.18 14.53
N SER A 109 -1.53 6.19 13.74
CA SER A 109 -2.81 5.51 13.91
C SER A 109 -2.82 4.50 15.04
N VAL A 110 -4.01 4.31 15.60
CA VAL A 110 -4.37 3.16 16.45
C VAL A 110 -4.53 1.89 15.60
N PRO A 111 -4.57 0.68 16.19
CA PRO A 111 -4.85 -0.55 15.47
C PRO A 111 -6.05 -0.44 14.52
N GLY A 112 -5.84 -0.87 13.28
CA GLY A 112 -6.78 -0.70 12.17
C GLY A 112 -6.10 -0.82 10.81
N VAL A 113 -6.92 -0.99 9.77
CA VAL A 113 -6.47 -1.02 8.37
C VAL A 113 -6.94 0.24 7.65
N TYR A 114 -6.00 0.91 6.99
CA TYR A 114 -6.20 2.22 6.40
C TYR A 114 -5.74 2.27 4.95
N ILE A 115 -6.30 3.23 4.20
CA ILE A 115 -5.84 3.60 2.87
C ILE A 115 -5.29 5.03 2.91
N VAL A 116 -4.08 5.25 2.38
CA VAL A 116 -3.55 6.59 2.12
C VAL A 116 -3.44 6.80 0.62
N MET A 117 -4.18 7.78 0.10
CA MET A 117 -4.16 8.19 -1.30
C MET A 117 -4.55 9.66 -1.40
N ASP A 118 -3.90 10.41 -2.29
CA ASP A 118 -4.31 11.78 -2.65
C ASP A 118 -4.42 12.72 -1.41
N GLY A 119 -3.45 12.60 -0.50
CA GLY A 119 -3.36 13.41 0.72
C GLY A 119 -4.43 13.13 1.77
N LYS A 120 -5.17 12.02 1.65
CA LYS A 120 -6.23 11.62 2.57
C LYS A 120 -5.93 10.28 3.21
N LEU A 121 -6.38 10.13 4.45
CA LEU A 121 -6.38 8.87 5.20
C LEU A 121 -7.82 8.37 5.31
N PHE A 122 -8.08 7.15 4.89
CA PHE A 122 -9.38 6.50 4.98
C PHE A 122 -9.31 5.23 5.82
N ILE A 123 -10.39 4.90 6.52
CA ILE A 123 -10.60 3.54 7.01
C ILE A 123 -10.99 2.69 5.80
N TRP A 124 -10.37 1.51 5.65
CA TRP A 124 -10.49 0.70 4.43
C TRP A 124 -11.93 0.36 4.05
N ASP A 125 -12.83 0.16 5.02
CA ASP A 125 -14.25 -0.17 4.81
C ASP A 125 -15.17 1.06 4.84
N LYS A 126 -14.59 2.26 4.69
CA LYS A 126 -15.29 3.55 4.61
C LYS A 126 -14.87 4.36 3.39
N CYS A 127 -14.18 3.74 2.44
CA CYS A 127 -13.86 4.34 1.16
C CYS A 127 -14.00 3.34 0.01
N LYS A 128 -14.01 3.87 -1.22
CA LYS A 128 -13.94 3.11 -2.47
C LYS A 128 -13.09 3.88 -3.48
N LYS A 129 -12.52 3.18 -4.45
CA LYS A 129 -11.97 3.80 -5.66
C LYS A 129 -13.12 4.12 -6.62
N ASN A 130 -13.21 5.37 -7.06
CA ASN A 130 -14.14 5.77 -8.08
C ASN A 130 -13.62 5.27 -9.45
N PRO A 131 -14.38 4.43 -10.20
CA PRO A 131 -13.90 3.86 -11.46
C PRO A 131 -13.81 4.89 -12.59
N THR A 132 -14.51 6.02 -12.47
CA THR A 132 -14.49 7.09 -13.48
C THR A 132 -13.32 8.05 -13.27
N THR A 133 -13.07 8.45 -12.03
CA THR A 133 -12.01 9.43 -11.73
C THR A 133 -10.69 8.80 -11.32
N GLY A 134 -10.71 7.55 -10.84
CA GLY A 134 -9.56 6.85 -10.28
C GLY A 134 -9.24 7.22 -8.82
N HIS A 135 -9.86 8.26 -8.27
CA HIS A 135 -9.61 8.73 -6.91
C HIS A 135 -10.34 7.88 -5.87
N PHE A 136 -9.80 7.85 -4.65
CA PHE A 136 -10.51 7.32 -3.48
C PHE A 136 -11.47 8.36 -2.92
N GLU A 137 -12.69 7.92 -2.61
CA GLU A 137 -13.74 8.74 -2.02
C GLU A 137 -14.42 8.00 -0.85
N PRO A 138 -14.99 8.72 0.13
CA PRO A 138 -15.82 8.10 1.16
C PRO A 138 -16.98 7.28 0.57
N LEU A 139 -17.37 6.21 1.26
CA LEU A 139 -18.55 5.40 0.87
C LEU A 139 -19.86 6.17 0.95
#